data_AF-A0A7S4ITJ9-F1
#
_entry.id   AF-A0A7S4ITJ9-F1
#
_cell.length_a   1.000
_cell.length_b   1.000
_cell.length_c   1.000
_cell.angle_alpha   90.00
_cell.angle_beta   90.00
_cell.angle_gamma   90.00
#
_symmetry.space_group_name_H-M   'P 1'
#
loop_
_entity.id
_entity.type
_entity.pdbx_description
1 polymer ?
#
loop_
_entity_poly.entity_id
_entity_poly.type
_entity_poly.pdbx_seq_one_letter_code
_entity_poly.pdbx_strand_id
1 'polypeptide(L)'
;GSSGGGKGAGGGGGGGGGGSIVDGEHPPLCTARGLRTLRKSSADLRRRAVECLSKYPRRRLFLQGRETLRAGELVDAAAAQYGLSGEEYCEQMARDSYWGGGPEIVALCNVLRRPIHVYELCSVEEGDDSTASSAAAAEECPRATNLMRGALYLPV
;
A
#
# COMPACT_ATOMS: atom_id res chain seq x y z
N GLY A 1 69.23 -1.98 6.57
CA GLY A 1 68.52 -3.14 6.03
C GLY A 1 67.13 -3.18 6.62
N SER A 2 66.11 -3.28 5.77
CA SER A 2 64.86 -3.99 6.06
C SER A 2 64.07 -4.08 4.76
N SER A 3 64.17 -5.25 4.14
CA SER A 3 63.50 -5.67 2.93
C SER A 3 62.72 -6.94 3.24
N GLY A 4 61.46 -6.98 2.83
CA GLY A 4 60.57 -8.14 2.87
C GLY A 4 59.13 -7.62 2.89
N GLY A 5 58.28 -7.79 1.88
CA GLY A 5 58.22 -8.80 0.83
C GLY A 5 57.12 -9.80 1.19
N GLY A 6 55.94 -9.68 0.58
CA GLY A 6 54.82 -10.62 0.77
C GLY A 6 53.61 -10.32 -0.11
N LYS A 7 53.57 -10.96 -1.28
CA LYS A 7 52.41 -11.12 -2.19
C LYS A 7 51.34 -12.04 -1.55
N GLY A 8 50.08 -11.89 -1.96
CA GLY A 8 49.06 -12.95 -1.80
C GLY A 8 47.69 -12.56 -2.32
N ALA A 9 47.23 -13.26 -3.37
CA ALA A 9 45.99 -13.03 -4.11
C ALA A 9 44.77 -13.77 -3.53
N GLY A 10 43.58 -13.40 -4.00
CA GLY A 10 42.31 -14.14 -3.86
C GLY A 10 41.14 -13.14 -3.83
N GLY A 11 40.30 -12.98 -4.85
CA GLY A 11 39.74 -14.02 -5.70
C GLY A 11 38.48 -14.57 -5.02
N GLY A 12 37.35 -13.88 -5.19
CA GLY A 12 36.06 -14.27 -4.60
C GLY A 12 34.91 -13.65 -5.36
N GLY A 13 34.68 -14.14 -6.58
CA GLY A 13 33.49 -13.86 -7.36
C GLY A 13 32.25 -14.44 -6.66
N GLY A 14 31.27 -13.58 -6.41
CA GLY A 14 29.93 -13.96 -5.98
C GLY A 14 28.90 -13.45 -6.98
N GLY A 15 28.99 -13.92 -8.22
CA GLY A 15 27.87 -13.83 -9.15
C GLY A 15 26.80 -14.85 -8.74
N GLY A 16 25.54 -14.45 -8.67
CA GLY A 16 24.47 -15.41 -8.44
C GLY A 16 23.15 -14.80 -7.99
N GLY A 17 22.28 -14.51 -8.94
CA GLY A 17 20.84 -14.42 -8.68
C GLY A 17 20.26 -13.02 -8.71
N GLY A 18 20.54 -12.27 -9.77
CA GLY A 18 19.56 -11.33 -10.33
C GLY A 18 18.37 -12.12 -10.84
N GLY A 19 17.51 -12.58 -9.91
CA GLY A 19 16.19 -13.07 -10.27
C GLY A 19 15.45 -11.87 -10.84
N SER A 20 15.34 -11.82 -12.16
CA SER A 20 14.37 -10.95 -12.83
C SER A 20 13.02 -11.30 -12.23
N ILE A 21 12.45 -10.35 -11.49
CA ILE A 21 11.07 -10.43 -11.03
C ILE A 21 10.25 -10.44 -12.31
N VAL A 22 9.85 -11.64 -12.74
CA VAL A 22 8.84 -11.82 -13.77
C VAL A 22 7.52 -11.29 -13.19
N ASP A 23 6.81 -10.50 -13.99
CA ASP A 23 5.56 -9.86 -13.60
C ASP A 23 4.60 -10.89 -12.98
N GLY A 24 4.37 -10.80 -11.66
CA GLY A 24 3.40 -11.62 -10.93
C GLY A 24 3.96 -12.54 -9.85
N GLU A 25 5.27 -12.80 -9.76
CA GLU A 25 5.81 -13.58 -8.63
C GLU A 25 6.02 -12.70 -7.39
N HIS A 26 5.22 -12.95 -6.35
CA HIS A 26 5.43 -12.35 -5.05
C HIS A 26 6.73 -12.90 -4.43
N PRO A 27 7.65 -12.04 -3.93
CA PRO A 27 8.83 -12.53 -3.24
C PRO A 27 8.41 -13.36 -2.02
N PRO A 28 9.06 -14.52 -1.76
CA PRO A 28 8.67 -15.39 -0.66
C PRO A 28 8.82 -14.67 0.68
N LEU A 29 7.68 -14.40 1.33
CA LEU A 29 7.58 -13.64 2.58
C LEU A 29 8.24 -14.37 3.77
N CYS A 30 8.46 -15.68 3.66
CA CYS A 30 9.15 -16.49 4.66
C CYS A 30 10.69 -16.34 4.65
N THR A 31 11.25 -15.63 3.66
CA THR A 31 12.71 -15.46 3.55
C THR A 31 13.16 -14.11 4.07
N ALA A 32 14.30 -14.08 4.78
CA ALA A 32 14.90 -12.82 5.21
C ALA A 32 15.23 -11.89 4.03
N ARG A 33 15.56 -12.45 2.85
CA ARG A 33 15.76 -11.69 1.60
C ARG A 33 14.44 -11.08 1.13
N GLY A 34 13.36 -11.85 1.06
CA GLY A 34 12.03 -11.37 0.68
C GLY A 34 11.54 -10.25 1.58
N LEU A 35 11.68 -10.40 2.90
CA LEU A 35 11.30 -9.35 3.87
C LEU A 35 12.12 -8.07 3.71
N ARG A 36 13.42 -8.16 3.44
CA ARG A 36 14.25 -6.97 3.18
C ARG A 36 13.82 -6.26 1.89
N THR A 37 13.55 -7.01 0.82
CA THR A 37 13.03 -6.44 -0.43
C THR A 37 11.69 -5.75 -0.20
N LEU A 38 10.77 -6.39 0.51
CA LEU A 38 9.45 -5.82 0.80
C LEU A 38 9.56 -4.51 1.61
N ARG A 39 10.37 -4.50 2.68
CA ARG A 39 10.61 -3.28 3.47
C ARG A 39 11.18 -2.15 2.63
N LYS A 40 12.17 -2.44 1.79
CA LYS A 40 12.78 -1.45 0.89
C LYS A 40 11.76 -0.90 -0.10
N SER A 41 10.99 -1.76 -0.75
CA SER A 41 9.96 -1.35 -1.71
C SER A 41 8.84 -0.56 -1.03
N SER A 42 8.43 -0.97 0.18
CA SER A 42 7.41 -0.26 0.97
C SER A 42 7.87 1.16 1.32
N ALA A 43 9.11 1.30 1.78
CA ALA A 43 9.69 2.61 2.11
C ALA A 43 9.79 3.52 0.86
N ASP A 44 10.13 2.94 -0.30
CA ASP A 44 10.15 3.66 -1.58
C ASP A 44 8.77 4.18 -1.99
N LEU A 45 7.74 3.31 -1.93
CA LEU A 45 6.37 3.67 -2.25
C LEU A 45 5.84 4.76 -1.31
N ARG A 46 6.05 4.60 0.01
CA ARG A 46 5.68 5.61 1.00
C ARG A 46 6.33 6.96 0.72
N ARG A 47 7.65 6.98 0.49
CA ARG A 47 8.38 8.22 0.17
C ARG A 47 7.78 8.90 -1.07
N ARG A 48 7.54 8.14 -2.13
CA ARG A 48 6.97 8.68 -3.38
C ARG A 48 5.54 9.20 -3.20
N ALA A 49 4.72 8.55 -2.38
CA ALA A 49 3.38 9.01 -2.05
C ALA A 49 3.42 10.34 -1.30
N VAL A 50 4.24 10.42 -0.23
CA VAL A 50 4.42 11.65 0.55
C VAL A 50 4.96 12.78 -0.31
N GLU A 51 6.00 12.55 -1.12
CA GLU A 51 6.54 13.55 -2.04
C GLU A 51 5.49 14.06 -3.04
N CYS A 52 4.62 13.17 -3.54
CA CYS A 52 3.55 13.54 -4.44
C CYS A 52 2.54 14.48 -3.78
N LEU A 53 2.26 14.27 -2.49
CA LEU A 53 1.27 15.02 -1.72
C LEU A 53 1.82 16.34 -1.17
N SER A 54 3.04 16.34 -0.62
CA SER A 54 3.61 17.49 0.10
C SER A 54 4.34 18.48 -0.82
N LYS A 55 5.09 18.01 -1.81
CA LYS A 55 6.00 18.87 -2.60
C LYS A 55 5.28 19.74 -3.61
N TYR A 56 4.11 19.30 -4.10
CA TYR A 56 3.36 19.98 -5.15
C TYR A 56 1.88 20.10 -4.79
N PRO A 57 1.50 20.91 -3.79
CA PRO A 57 0.11 20.98 -3.28
C PRO A 57 -0.90 21.42 -4.35
N ARG A 58 -0.45 22.12 -5.41
CA ARG A 58 -1.31 22.55 -6.54
C ARG A 58 -1.42 21.50 -7.65
N ARG A 59 -0.68 20.39 -7.58
CA ARG A 59 -0.74 19.31 -8.57
C ARG A 59 -2.14 18.68 -8.55
N ARG A 60 -2.72 18.48 -9.74
CA ARG A 60 -3.97 17.72 -9.88
C ARG A 60 -3.67 16.23 -9.81
N LEU A 61 -4.45 15.52 -9.01
CA LEU A 61 -4.46 14.08 -8.87
C LEU A 61 -5.77 13.55 -9.43
N PHE A 62 -5.71 12.47 -10.18
CA PHE A 62 -6.86 11.74 -10.68
C PHE A 62 -7.40 10.81 -9.60
N LEU A 63 -8.71 10.88 -9.36
CA LEU A 63 -9.41 9.97 -8.45
C LEU A 63 -10.00 8.82 -9.23
N GLN A 64 -11.04 9.12 -10.01
CA GLN A 64 -11.80 8.16 -10.79
C GLN A 64 -12.42 8.85 -12.00
N GLY A 65 -12.36 8.21 -13.17
CA GLY A 65 -12.95 8.75 -14.40
C GLY A 65 -12.39 10.14 -14.75
N ARG A 66 -13.24 11.17 -14.71
CA ARG A 66 -12.87 12.57 -14.98
C ARG A 66 -12.66 13.41 -13.71
N GLU A 67 -12.82 12.79 -12.54
CA GLU A 67 -12.69 13.47 -11.26
C GLU A 67 -11.22 13.69 -10.90
N THR A 68 -10.93 14.90 -10.46
CA THR A 68 -9.61 15.30 -10.01
C THR A 68 -9.72 16.21 -8.81
N LEU A 69 -8.72 16.17 -7.94
CA LEU A 69 -8.54 17.16 -6.87
C LEU A 69 -7.07 17.61 -6.81
N ARG A 70 -6.80 18.71 -6.11
CA ARG A 70 -5.43 19.12 -5.85
C ARG A 70 -4.84 18.29 -4.70
N ALA A 71 -3.54 18.03 -4.77
CA ALA A 71 -2.82 17.31 -3.72
C ALA A 71 -3.02 17.95 -2.33
N GLY A 72 -2.99 19.28 -2.26
CA GLY A 72 -3.26 20.01 -1.00
C GLY A 72 -4.69 19.78 -0.49
N GLU A 73 -5.69 19.83 -1.37
CA GLU A 73 -7.10 19.59 -0.98
C GLU A 73 -7.31 18.17 -0.44
N LEU A 74 -6.63 17.19 -1.02
CA LEU A 74 -6.65 15.80 -0.53
C LEU A 74 -6.03 15.69 0.86
N VAL A 75 -4.86 16.31 1.05
CA VAL A 75 -4.14 16.30 2.33
C VAL A 75 -4.95 17.02 3.40
N ASP A 76 -5.49 18.20 3.11
CA ASP A 76 -6.27 18.99 4.06
C ASP A 76 -7.53 18.23 4.50
N ALA A 77 -8.24 17.60 3.55
CA ALA A 77 -9.43 16.79 3.85
C ALA A 77 -9.10 15.58 4.72
N ALA A 78 -7.96 14.91 4.47
CA ALA A 78 -7.52 13.77 5.26
C ALA A 78 -7.04 14.18 6.66
N ALA A 79 -6.21 15.23 6.74
CA ALA A 79 -5.68 15.74 8.00
C ALA A 79 -6.78 16.21 8.95
N ALA A 80 -7.84 16.83 8.41
CA ALA A 80 -9.01 17.26 9.18
C ALA A 80 -9.72 16.11 9.91
N GLN A 81 -9.71 14.88 9.36
CA GLN A 81 -10.32 13.71 10.02
C GLN A 81 -9.59 13.30 11.31
N TYR A 82 -8.32 13.72 11.45
CA TYR A 82 -7.48 13.41 12.60
C TYR A 82 -7.18 14.64 13.46
N GLY A 83 -7.73 15.82 13.12
CA GLY A 83 -7.43 17.07 13.80
C GLY A 83 -5.97 17.52 13.64
N LEU A 84 -5.34 17.18 12.51
CA LEU A 84 -3.95 17.51 12.19
C LEU A 84 -3.88 18.63 11.15
N SER A 85 -2.75 19.33 11.10
CA SER A 85 -2.37 20.10 9.91
C SER A 85 -1.94 19.17 8.76
N GLY A 86 -1.98 19.68 7.53
CA GLY A 86 -1.53 18.92 6.37
C GLY A 86 -0.05 18.53 6.41
N GLU A 87 0.80 19.36 7.03
CA GLU A 87 2.22 19.07 7.24
C GLU A 87 2.41 17.92 8.23
N GLU A 88 1.78 17.99 9.40
CA GLU A 88 1.82 16.93 10.42
C GLU A 88 1.27 15.60 9.88
N TYR A 89 0.22 15.67 9.05
CA TYR A 89 -0.32 14.50 8.38
C TYR A 89 0.73 13.86 7.45
N CYS A 90 1.41 14.66 6.61
CA CYS A 90 2.47 14.16 5.73
C CYS A 90 3.68 13.62 6.51
N GLU A 91 4.04 14.22 7.64
CA GLU A 91 5.09 13.72 8.53
C GLU A 91 4.74 12.36 9.14
N GLN A 92 3.50 12.19 9.60
CA GLN A 92 3.00 10.91 10.11
C GLN A 92 3.04 9.84 9.01
N MET A 93 2.54 10.18 7.81
CA MET A 93 2.56 9.29 6.65
C MET A 93 3.96 8.78 6.29
N ALA A 94 5.01 9.57 6.55
CA ALA A 94 6.40 9.20 6.29
C ALA A 94 6.96 8.16 7.28
N ARG A 95 6.30 7.92 8.42
CA ARG A 95 6.77 7.00 9.48
C ARG A 95 6.45 5.55 9.15
N ASP A 96 7.36 4.65 9.55
CA ASP A 96 7.20 3.22 9.30
C ASP A 96 6.03 2.57 10.03
N SER A 97 5.63 3.14 11.16
CA SER A 97 4.53 2.68 12.00
C SER A 97 3.15 3.21 11.57
N TYR A 98 3.08 4.12 10.60
CA TYR A 98 1.82 4.70 10.16
C TYR A 98 1.13 3.83 9.09
N TRP A 99 -0.18 3.64 9.23
CA TRP A 99 -0.96 2.84 8.30
C TRP A 99 -1.42 3.74 7.16
N GLY A 100 -1.10 3.36 5.91
CA GLY A 100 -1.57 4.11 4.75
C GLY A 100 -3.07 3.94 4.52
N GLY A 101 -3.69 4.91 3.86
CA GLY A 101 -5.11 4.91 3.53
C GLY A 101 -5.40 5.38 2.11
N GLY A 102 -6.60 5.94 1.91
CA GLY A 102 -7.07 6.46 0.63
C GLY A 102 -6.12 7.49 -0.01
N PRO A 103 -5.62 8.50 0.71
CA PRO A 103 -4.72 9.51 0.16
C PRO A 103 -3.44 8.92 -0.46
N GLU A 104 -2.82 7.92 0.18
CA GLU A 104 -1.66 7.21 -0.33
C GLU A 104 -1.98 6.40 -1.58
N ILE A 105 -3.13 5.72 -1.59
CA ILE A 105 -3.56 4.93 -2.74
C ILE A 105 -3.77 5.84 -3.95
N VAL A 106 -4.43 6.99 -3.78
CA VAL A 106 -4.59 8.00 -4.83
C VAL A 106 -3.24 8.52 -5.30
N ALA A 107 -2.34 8.87 -4.37
CA ALA A 107 -1.01 9.36 -4.72
C ALA A 107 -0.21 8.32 -5.51
N LEU A 108 -0.21 7.06 -5.08
CA LEU A 108 0.49 5.96 -5.75
C LEU A 108 -0.10 5.65 -7.12
N CYS A 109 -1.43 5.65 -7.27
CA CYS A 109 -2.09 5.51 -8.56
C CYS A 109 -1.57 6.55 -9.57
N ASN A 110 -1.48 7.81 -9.14
CA ASN A 110 -0.99 8.94 -9.96
C ASN A 110 0.53 8.89 -10.21
N VAL A 111 1.32 8.40 -9.25
CA VAL A 111 2.77 8.27 -9.36
C VAL A 111 3.19 7.09 -10.24
N LEU A 112 2.51 5.95 -10.09
CA LEU A 112 2.79 4.73 -10.83
C LEU A 112 2.15 4.72 -12.21
N ARG A 113 1.15 5.60 -12.45
CA ARG A 113 0.33 5.63 -13.66
C ARG A 113 -0.30 4.26 -13.93
N ARG A 114 -0.75 3.61 -12.87
CA ARG A 114 -1.38 2.30 -12.91
C ARG A 114 -2.65 2.30 -12.08
N PRO A 115 -3.74 1.70 -12.58
CA PRO A 115 -4.96 1.58 -11.81
C PRO A 115 -4.76 0.71 -10.56
N ILE A 116 -5.35 1.11 -9.44
CA ILE A 116 -5.36 0.32 -8.21
C ILE A 116 -6.81 -0.02 -7.86
N HIS A 117 -7.09 -1.32 -7.75
CA HIS A 117 -8.37 -1.84 -7.28
C HIS A 117 -8.24 -2.26 -5.83
N VAL A 118 -9.14 -1.76 -4.99
CA VAL A 118 -9.23 -2.15 -3.58
C VAL A 118 -10.54 -2.87 -3.40
N TYR A 119 -10.47 -4.11 -2.90
CA TYR A 119 -11.65 -4.91 -2.55
C TYR A 119 -11.72 -5.01 -1.03
N GLU A 120 -12.86 -4.67 -0.47
CA GLU A 120 -13.14 -4.84 0.96
C GLU A 120 -13.99 -6.09 1.16
N LEU A 121 -13.60 -6.92 2.13
CA LEU A 121 -14.34 -8.10 2.53
C LEU A 121 -15.43 -7.68 3.51
N CYS A 122 -16.70 -7.70 3.10
CA CYS A 122 -17.80 -7.47 4.02
C CYS A 122 -18.19 -8.80 4.69
N SER A 123 -18.22 -8.82 6.03
CA SER A 123 -18.96 -9.85 6.76
C SER A 123 -20.45 -9.62 6.56
N VAL A 124 -21.16 -10.65 6.12
CA VAL A 124 -22.62 -10.65 6.21
C VAL A 124 -22.93 -10.87 7.67
N GLU A 125 -23.27 -9.81 8.41
CA GLU A 125 -23.94 -10.00 9.67
C GLU A 125 -25.34 -10.51 9.35
N GLU A 126 -25.57 -11.80 9.61
CA GLU A 126 -26.91 -12.35 9.64
C GLU A 126 -27.67 -11.54 10.68
N GLY A 127 -28.75 -10.89 10.26
CA GLY A 127 -29.49 -9.99 11.11
C GLY A 127 -29.90 -10.69 12.40
N ASP A 128 -29.47 -10.16 13.54
CA ASP A 128 -30.17 -10.34 14.80
C ASP A 128 -31.53 -9.62 14.69
N ASP A 129 -32.44 -10.25 13.95
CA ASP A 129 -33.87 -9.94 14.00
C ASP A 129 -34.40 -10.47 15.33
N SER A 130 -34.17 -9.70 16.39
CA SER A 130 -34.83 -9.87 17.68
C SER A 130 -36.31 -9.43 17.59
N THR A 131 -37.07 -10.00 16.66
CA THR A 131 -38.53 -10.02 16.71
C THR A 131 -39.04 -11.45 16.50
N ALA A 132 -39.04 -12.21 17.61
CA ALA A 132 -39.66 -13.52 17.67
C ALA A 132 -41.16 -13.45 17.37
N SER A 133 -41.58 -14.00 16.22
CA SER A 133 -42.88 -14.65 16.06
C SER A 133 -42.79 -15.82 15.07
N SER A 134 -42.69 -17.02 15.66
CA SER A 134 -43.12 -18.35 15.16
C SER A 134 -42.91 -18.71 13.68
N ALA A 135 -42.01 -19.66 13.41
CA ALA A 135 -42.34 -21.09 13.18
C ALA A 135 -41.25 -21.83 12.38
N ALA A 136 -40.76 -22.92 13.00
CA ALA A 136 -40.24 -24.16 12.41
C ALA A 136 -39.22 -24.14 11.25
N ALA A 137 -37.98 -24.43 11.63
CA ALA A 137 -37.11 -25.50 11.10
C ALA A 137 -36.88 -25.62 9.58
N ALA A 138 -35.68 -25.22 9.16
CA ALA A 138 -34.77 -26.10 8.42
C ALA A 138 -33.33 -25.62 8.64
N GLU A 139 -32.52 -26.48 9.26
CA GLU A 139 -31.07 -26.38 9.36
C GLU A 139 -30.47 -26.31 7.95
N GLU A 140 -29.99 -25.15 7.54
CA GLU A 140 -29.07 -25.04 6.42
C GLU A 140 -27.93 -24.10 6.82
N CYS A 141 -26.74 -24.66 6.93
CA CYS A 141 -25.52 -23.96 7.30
C CYS A 141 -25.31 -22.77 6.35
N PRO A 142 -25.38 -21.51 6.81
CA PRO A 142 -25.34 -20.39 5.90
C PRO A 142 -23.95 -20.29 5.29
N ARG A 143 -23.88 -20.53 3.97
CA ARG A 143 -22.74 -20.16 3.15
C ARG A 143 -22.60 -18.64 3.24
N ALA A 144 -21.63 -18.18 4.01
CA ALA A 144 -21.23 -16.77 4.05
C ALA A 144 -20.90 -16.30 2.63
N THR A 145 -21.87 -15.67 1.96
CA THR A 145 -21.65 -15.00 0.69
C THR A 145 -21.00 -13.66 1.01
N ASN A 146 -19.67 -13.63 1.11
CA ASN A 146 -18.93 -12.38 1.26
C ASN A 146 -19.27 -11.46 0.09
N LEU A 147 -20.01 -10.38 0.36
CA LEU A 147 -20.24 -9.32 -0.61
C LEU A 147 -18.96 -8.49 -0.72
N MET A 148 -18.34 -8.44 -1.90
CA MET A 148 -17.18 -7.56 -2.14
C MET A 148 -17.66 -6.18 -2.59
N ARG A 149 -17.24 -5.13 -1.89
CA ARG A 149 -17.30 -3.74 -2.37
C ARG A 149 -15.94 -3.35 -2.95
N GLY A 150 -15.93 -2.80 -4.16
CA GLY A 150 -14.70 -2.43 -4.86
C GLY A 150 -14.60 -0.93 -5.11
N ALA A 151 -13.42 -0.34 -4.89
CA ALA A 151 -13.06 1.01 -5.31
C ALA A 151 -11.96 0.96 -6.39
N LEU A 152 -12.11 1.75 -7.45
CA LEU A 152 -11.20 1.78 -8.59
C LEU A 152 -10.62 3.18 -8.78
N TYR A 153 -9.30 3.28 -8.66
CA TYR A 153 -8.54 4.49 -8.95
C TYR A 153 -7.87 4.36 -10.32
N LEU A 154 -8.16 5.28 -11.24
CA LEU A 154 -7.67 5.24 -12.63
C LEU A 154 -6.87 6.50 -12.96
N PRO A 155 -5.59 6.37 -13.37
CA PRO A 155 -4.90 7.45 -14.04
C PRO A 155 -5.29 7.47 -15.53
N VAL A 156 -5.56 8.65 -16.08
CA VAL A 156 -5.81 8.86 -17.52
C VAL A 156 -4.49 9.08 -18.25
#